data_AF-A0A1X2HBB5-F1
#
_entry.id   AF-A0A1X2HBB5-F1
#
_cell.length_a   1.000
_cell.length_b   1.000
_cell.length_c   1.000
_cell.angle_alpha   90.00
_cell.angle_beta   90.00
_cell.angle_gamma   90.00
#
_symmetry.space_group_name_H-M   'P 1'
#
loop_
_entity.id
_entity.type
_entity.pdbx_description
1 polymer ?
#
loop_
_entity_poly.entity_id
_entity_poly.type
_entity_poly.pdbx_seq_one_letter_code
_entity_poly.pdbx_strand_id
1 'polypeptide(L)'
;MEPVTEFFNGPLLVLDFQSLYPSVMIAYNYCFSTCLGKARADPSEPHKFGVADLDIPPELLQGLKDRINVSPNGVMFVKSTVRKSLLARMLQDILDTRVMVKSSMKEYKNDAGLSRVLDARQLTLKYIANVTYGYTSATFSGRMPAVEIADSIVQTGRETLEKTIDTINSHAEWDARVVYGDTDSVFVYLPGRSRQEAFRIGNEIATTITQNNPAPVRLRFEKVYHPCILIAKKRYVGFKYEKPGEEVPEFEAKGIETVRRDGTPATQKILESSLKILFRTQNMSELKAYLYDQWSKILSDRVSPQDFIVSREVKLGTYTELPHGAQVAQAKMMQDPRAAPQYGERVPYLVVYRGPNAILKDRVVRPEALLSDSSLRLDAEYYIRKQIIPPLSRVFNLVGVDIEAWYNDMPRNLKAVVAYEAAQMSRIDQYYTSSHCLVCRKLCRTGQTLCQDCTKHPSETLYHLSMRQAETQKKLDHILRVCFTCSRTSPLDDTHPCDSLDCPVLYSRMKARRDVLATLTYDALDLEW
;
A
#
# COMPACT_ATOMS: atom_id res chain seq x y z
N MET A 1 5.63 20.84 1.33
CA MET A 1 7.10 20.84 1.54
C MET A 1 7.68 19.53 0.99
N GLU A 2 8.89 19.52 0.44
CA GLU A 2 9.59 18.24 0.17
C GLU A 2 9.99 17.59 1.51
N PRO A 3 9.82 16.28 1.70
CA PRO A 3 10.28 15.63 2.91
C PRO A 3 11.80 15.61 2.96
N VAL A 4 12.35 15.76 4.17
CA VAL A 4 13.72 15.32 4.46
C VAL A 4 13.71 13.79 4.44
N THR A 5 14.23 13.21 3.36
CA THR A 5 14.26 11.76 3.13
C THR A 5 15.33 11.12 4.01
N GLU A 6 14.91 10.53 5.12
CA GLU A 6 15.82 9.97 6.14
C GLU A 6 15.09 8.94 7.03
N PHE A 7 15.88 8.13 7.75
CA PHE A 7 15.42 7.34 8.89
C PHE A 7 15.51 8.15 10.18
N PHE A 8 14.36 8.45 10.78
CA PHE A 8 14.26 9.17 12.04
C PHE A 8 14.13 8.18 13.20
N ASN A 9 15.22 8.05 13.97
CA ASN A 9 15.22 7.20 15.17
C ASN A 9 14.51 7.88 16.36
N GLY A 10 14.49 9.22 16.41
CA GLY A 10 13.80 9.97 17.47
C GLY A 10 12.31 10.20 17.21
N PRO A 11 11.55 10.72 18.19
CA PRO A 11 10.15 11.04 18.02
C PRO A 11 9.90 12.06 16.91
N LEU A 12 8.92 11.74 16.06
CA LEU A 12 8.42 12.64 15.03
C LEU A 12 6.93 12.88 15.25
N LEU A 13 6.56 14.12 15.56
CA LEU A 13 5.18 14.53 15.76
C LEU A 13 4.46 14.66 14.43
N VAL A 14 3.20 14.27 14.40
CA VAL A 14 2.28 14.56 13.30
C VAL A 14 1.18 15.47 13.83
N LEU A 15 1.15 16.69 13.31
CA LEU A 15 0.09 17.66 13.58
C LEU A 15 -0.68 17.92 12.29
N ASP A 16 -2.01 18.00 12.38
CA ASP A 16 -2.91 18.12 11.23
C ASP A 16 -3.98 19.19 11.47
N PHE A 17 -4.21 20.05 10.48
CA PHE A 17 -5.28 21.04 10.55
C PHE A 17 -6.63 20.37 10.36
N GLN A 18 -7.56 20.61 11.27
CA GLN A 18 -8.86 19.97 11.20
C GLN A 18 -9.72 20.62 10.11
N SER A 19 -9.89 19.90 8.99
CA SER A 19 -10.66 20.36 7.84
C SER A 19 -10.15 21.73 7.33
N LEU A 20 -8.85 21.83 7.00
CA LEU A 20 -8.18 23.10 6.70
C LEU A 20 -8.96 24.00 5.73
N TYR A 21 -9.28 23.50 4.52
CA TYR A 21 -9.97 24.31 3.52
C TYR A 21 -11.38 24.75 3.94
N PRO A 22 -12.27 23.85 4.44
CA PRO A 22 -13.52 24.29 5.04
C PRO A 22 -13.37 25.34 6.13
N SER A 23 -12.38 25.19 7.03
CA SER A 23 -12.13 26.12 8.13
C SER A 23 -11.65 27.48 7.63
N VAL A 24 -10.80 27.52 6.59
CA VAL A 24 -10.37 28.76 5.91
C VAL A 24 -11.57 29.47 5.27
N MET A 25 -12.45 28.74 4.58
CA MET A 25 -13.66 29.31 3.97
C MET A 25 -14.57 29.97 5.00
N ILE A 26 -14.73 29.34 6.18
CA ILE A 26 -15.53 29.86 7.29
C ILE A 26 -14.85 31.07 7.92
N ALA A 27 -13.58 30.95 8.31
CA ALA A 27 -12.84 31.97 9.06
C ALA A 27 -12.70 33.28 8.26
N TYR A 28 -12.36 33.18 6.98
CA TYR A 28 -12.09 34.34 6.12
C TYR A 28 -13.31 34.76 5.28
N ASN A 29 -14.46 34.11 5.50
CA ASN A 29 -15.75 34.39 4.86
C ASN A 29 -15.72 34.30 3.32
N TYR A 30 -14.97 33.33 2.77
CA TYR A 30 -14.83 33.14 1.31
C TYR A 30 -16.09 32.50 0.72
N CYS A 31 -16.70 33.15 -0.28
CA CYS A 31 -17.93 32.70 -0.94
C CYS A 31 -18.20 33.45 -2.24
N PHE A 32 -19.05 32.86 -3.08
CA PHE A 32 -19.67 33.55 -4.21
C PHE A 32 -20.45 34.80 -3.76
N SER A 33 -21.15 34.73 -2.62
CA SER A 33 -22.03 35.81 -2.15
C SER A 33 -21.29 36.94 -1.42
N THR A 34 -19.99 36.80 -1.17
CA THR A 34 -19.18 37.75 -0.39
C THR A 34 -17.98 38.30 -1.16
N CYS A 35 -17.69 37.78 -2.36
CA CYS A 35 -16.60 38.24 -3.22
C CYS A 35 -16.90 39.65 -3.76
N LEU A 36 -15.86 40.48 -3.80
CA LEU A 36 -15.88 41.83 -4.33
C LEU A 36 -14.94 42.04 -5.54
N GLY A 37 -14.41 40.96 -6.10
CA GLY A 37 -13.43 41.02 -7.20
C GLY A 37 -11.99 41.24 -6.73
N LYS A 38 -11.08 41.50 -7.67
CA LYS A 38 -9.64 41.67 -7.40
C LYS A 38 -9.33 43.10 -6.94
N ALA A 39 -8.47 43.25 -5.93
CA ALA A 39 -8.04 44.54 -5.39
C ALA A 39 -7.20 45.36 -6.39
N ARG A 40 -6.47 44.67 -7.29
CA ARG A 40 -5.71 45.26 -8.40
C ARG A 40 -6.30 44.76 -9.71
N ALA A 41 -7.45 45.30 -10.09
CA ALA A 41 -8.02 45.08 -11.42
C ALA A 41 -7.61 46.23 -12.34
N ASP A 42 -7.25 45.91 -13.57
CA ASP A 42 -7.03 46.91 -14.62
C ASP A 42 -8.38 47.57 -14.95
N PRO A 43 -8.51 48.91 -14.88
CA PRO A 43 -9.74 49.61 -15.24
C PRO A 43 -10.19 49.36 -16.69
N SER A 44 -9.29 48.88 -17.55
CA SER A 44 -9.56 48.58 -18.96
C SER A 44 -10.03 47.14 -19.21
N GLU A 45 -9.96 46.25 -18.21
CA GLU A 45 -10.44 44.86 -18.34
C GLU A 45 -11.78 44.67 -17.61
N PRO A 46 -12.73 43.90 -18.19
CA PRO A 46 -13.96 43.55 -17.49
C PRO A 46 -13.62 42.77 -16.21
N HIS A 47 -14.24 43.15 -15.09
CA HIS A 47 -14.03 42.53 -13.78
C HIS A 47 -14.64 41.11 -13.75
N LYS A 48 -13.97 40.14 -14.36
CA LYS A 48 -14.45 38.76 -14.37
C LYS A 48 -14.35 38.10 -12.99
N PHE A 49 -15.39 37.37 -12.63
CA PHE A 49 -15.46 36.51 -11.47
C PHE A 49 -16.07 35.16 -11.86
N GLY A 50 -15.23 34.14 -11.91
CA GLY A 50 -15.61 32.85 -12.47
C GLY A 50 -16.04 32.98 -13.93
N VAL A 51 -17.32 32.72 -14.20
CA VAL A 51 -17.93 32.76 -15.54
C VAL A 51 -18.83 33.99 -15.77
N ALA A 52 -18.90 34.91 -14.81
CA ALA A 52 -19.71 36.11 -14.87
C ALA A 52 -18.84 37.37 -14.77
N ASP A 53 -19.37 38.49 -15.26
CA ASP A 53 -18.80 39.80 -15.00
C ASP A 53 -19.34 40.31 -13.65
N LEU A 54 -18.45 40.87 -12.83
CA LEU A 54 -18.73 41.36 -11.48
C LEU A 54 -18.38 42.84 -11.39
N ASP A 55 -19.34 43.67 -11.75
CA ASP A 55 -19.20 45.12 -11.62
C ASP A 55 -19.68 45.59 -10.25
N ILE A 56 -18.79 46.22 -9.49
CA ILE A 56 -19.08 46.74 -8.16
C ILE A 56 -18.94 48.27 -8.16
N PRO A 57 -19.99 49.01 -7.78
CA PRO A 57 -19.93 50.47 -7.72
C PRO A 57 -18.78 50.97 -6.82
N PRO A 58 -17.97 51.95 -7.27
CA PRO A 58 -16.87 52.51 -6.48
C PRO A 58 -17.31 53.04 -5.12
N GLU A 59 -18.52 53.61 -5.03
CA GLU A 59 -19.09 54.15 -3.79
C GLU A 59 -19.33 53.04 -2.76
N LEU A 60 -19.74 51.85 -3.23
CA LEU A 60 -19.93 50.68 -2.38
C LEU A 60 -18.60 50.17 -1.84
N LEU A 61 -17.55 50.12 -2.67
CA LEU A 61 -16.19 49.75 -2.23
C LEU A 61 -15.65 50.74 -1.20
N GLN A 62 -15.85 52.04 -1.42
CA GLN A 62 -15.41 53.08 -0.48
C GLN A 62 -16.12 52.96 0.87
N GLY A 63 -17.44 52.73 0.87
CA GLY A 63 -18.22 52.50 2.09
C GLY A 63 -17.87 51.20 2.83
N LEU A 64 -17.28 50.23 2.15
CA LEU A 64 -16.91 48.93 2.72
C LEU A 64 -15.43 48.80 3.09
N LYS A 65 -14.60 49.82 2.86
CA LYS A 65 -13.13 49.75 3.01
C LYS A 65 -12.64 49.08 4.31
N ASP A 66 -13.21 49.43 5.46
CA ASP A 66 -12.80 48.87 6.77
C ASP A 66 -13.42 47.48 7.07
N ARG A 67 -14.36 47.05 6.22
CA ARG A 67 -15.13 45.81 6.32
C ARG A 67 -14.79 44.81 5.21
N ILE A 68 -13.64 44.98 4.57
CA ILE A 68 -13.09 44.05 3.57
C ILE A 68 -11.97 43.21 4.19
N ASN A 69 -11.92 41.96 3.77
CA ASN A 69 -10.81 41.04 3.95
C ASN A 69 -10.19 40.77 2.58
N VAL A 70 -8.88 40.95 2.45
CA VAL A 70 -8.16 40.70 1.19
C VAL A 70 -7.40 39.40 1.33
N SER A 71 -7.69 38.43 0.46
CA SER A 71 -6.95 37.18 0.42
C SER A 71 -5.54 37.38 -0.15
N PRO A 72 -4.62 36.42 0.05
CA PRO A 72 -3.22 36.60 -0.36
C PRO A 72 -3.03 36.66 -1.89
N ASN A 73 -3.98 36.13 -2.67
CA ASN A 73 -4.04 36.30 -4.13
C ASN A 73 -4.69 37.64 -4.57
N GLY A 74 -4.99 38.54 -3.63
CA GLY A 74 -5.51 39.87 -3.91
C GLY A 74 -7.01 39.94 -4.21
N VAL A 75 -7.79 38.92 -3.86
CA VAL A 75 -9.26 38.94 -4.02
C VAL A 75 -9.89 39.52 -2.75
N MET A 76 -10.85 40.41 -2.94
CA MET A 76 -11.55 41.09 -1.85
C MET A 76 -12.81 40.32 -1.46
N PHE A 77 -13.04 40.17 -0.16
CA PHE A 77 -14.25 39.58 0.40
C PHE A 77 -14.81 40.48 1.51
N VAL A 78 -16.13 40.62 1.61
CA VAL A 78 -16.73 41.32 2.76
C VAL A 78 -16.58 40.51 4.05
N LYS A 79 -16.38 41.19 5.18
CA LYS A 79 -16.41 40.57 6.51
C LYS A 79 -17.81 40.03 6.84
N SER A 80 -17.86 39.03 7.72
CA SER A 80 -19.10 38.37 8.15
C SER A 80 -20.10 39.31 8.83
N THR A 81 -19.63 40.45 9.36
CA THR A 81 -20.47 41.51 9.95
C THR A 81 -21.35 42.22 8.93
N VAL A 82 -20.98 42.22 7.65
CA VAL A 82 -21.80 42.80 6.56
C VAL A 82 -22.70 41.73 5.95
N ARG A 83 -22.11 40.58 5.61
CA ARG A 83 -22.83 39.44 5.03
C ARG A 83 -22.13 38.14 5.39
N LYS A 84 -22.88 37.21 5.99
CA LYS A 84 -22.39 35.85 6.26
C LYS A 84 -22.41 35.01 4.97
N SER A 85 -21.28 34.40 4.64
CA SER A 85 -21.11 33.48 3.51
C SER A 85 -22.12 32.32 3.55
N LEU A 86 -22.69 31.98 2.38
CA LEU A 86 -23.56 30.81 2.24
C LEU A 86 -22.78 29.51 2.40
N LEU A 87 -21.59 29.44 1.79
CA LEU A 87 -20.70 28.28 1.94
C LEU A 87 -20.26 28.10 3.39
N ALA A 88 -19.97 29.19 4.11
CA ALA A 88 -19.59 29.13 5.51
C ALA A 88 -20.72 28.59 6.39
N ARG A 89 -21.98 29.00 6.14
CA ARG A 89 -23.15 28.45 6.86
C ARG A 89 -23.28 26.94 6.63
N MET A 90 -23.27 26.52 5.37
CA MET A 90 -23.39 25.10 5.01
C MET A 90 -22.26 24.25 5.59
N LEU A 91 -21.01 24.72 5.46
CA LEU A 91 -19.84 24.01 5.96
C LEU A 91 -19.83 23.91 7.48
N GLN A 92 -20.29 24.96 8.19
CA GLN A 92 -20.43 24.94 9.64
C GLN A 92 -21.37 23.81 10.07
N ASP A 93 -22.57 23.73 9.47
CA ASP A 93 -23.56 22.70 9.79
C ASP A 93 -23.01 21.27 9.52
N ILE A 94 -22.29 21.08 8.40
CA ILE A 94 -21.67 19.81 8.04
C ILE A 94 -20.57 19.42 9.05
N LEU A 95 -19.71 20.38 9.43
CA LEU A 95 -18.62 20.14 10.37
C LEU A 95 -19.14 19.85 11.77
N ASP A 96 -20.15 20.58 12.24
CA ASP A 96 -20.76 20.39 13.55
C ASP A 96 -21.46 19.02 13.63
N THR A 97 -22.19 18.65 12.59
CA THR A 97 -22.78 17.30 12.46
C THR A 97 -21.69 16.23 12.48
N ARG A 98 -20.56 16.46 11.80
CA ARG A 98 -19.44 15.52 11.80
C ARG A 98 -18.82 15.38 13.19
N VAL A 99 -18.67 16.48 13.93
CA VAL A 99 -18.18 16.44 15.32
C VAL A 99 -19.14 15.65 16.21
N MET A 100 -20.45 15.87 16.08
CA MET A 100 -21.47 15.10 16.80
C MET A 100 -21.33 13.59 16.52
N VAL A 101 -21.27 13.18 15.25
CA VAL A 101 -21.11 11.76 14.87
C VAL A 101 -19.84 11.17 15.47
N LYS A 102 -18.71 11.89 15.42
CA LYS A 102 -17.44 11.43 16.02
C LYS A 102 -17.51 11.34 17.55
N SER A 103 -18.30 12.17 18.21
CA SER A 103 -18.55 12.05 19.65
C SER A 103 -19.36 10.79 19.97
N SER A 104 -20.44 10.51 19.21
CA SER A 104 -21.21 9.27 19.35
C SER A 104 -20.36 8.03 19.09
N MET A 105 -19.44 8.06 18.12
CA MET A 105 -18.48 6.96 17.89
C MET A 105 -17.62 6.67 19.11
N LYS A 106 -17.27 7.68 19.91
CA LYS A 106 -16.46 7.50 21.12
C LYS A 106 -17.25 6.88 22.27
N GLU A 107 -18.55 7.12 22.31
CA GLU A 107 -19.47 6.58 23.31
C GLU A 107 -19.78 5.11 23.03
N TYR A 108 -20.10 4.76 21.78
CA TYR A 108 -20.50 3.40 21.38
C TYR A 108 -19.34 2.55 20.82
N LYS A 109 -18.15 2.64 21.41
CA LYS A 109 -16.95 1.91 20.91
C LYS A 109 -17.07 0.40 20.92
N ASN A 110 -17.92 -0.15 21.78
CA ASN A 110 -18.03 -1.60 21.99
C ASN A 110 -18.94 -2.29 20.95
N ASP A 111 -19.71 -1.53 20.17
CA ASP A 111 -20.54 -2.08 19.08
C ASP A 111 -19.81 -1.93 17.74
N ALA A 112 -19.21 -3.03 17.27
CA ALA A 112 -18.47 -3.05 16.00
C ALA A 112 -19.36 -2.75 14.78
N GLY A 113 -20.63 -3.16 14.81
CA GLY A 113 -21.58 -2.94 13.72
C GLY A 113 -21.94 -1.46 13.60
N LEU A 114 -22.33 -0.85 14.72
CA LEU A 114 -22.66 0.57 14.79
C LEU A 114 -21.43 1.45 14.53
N SER A 115 -20.27 1.11 15.10
CA SER A 115 -19.02 1.85 14.90
C SER A 115 -18.65 1.93 13.42
N ARG A 116 -18.80 0.83 12.66
CA ARG A 116 -18.57 0.81 11.21
C ARG A 116 -19.53 1.74 10.45
N VAL A 117 -20.81 1.79 10.83
CA VAL A 117 -21.81 2.67 10.21
C VAL A 117 -21.52 4.14 10.51
N LEU A 118 -21.19 4.46 11.77
CA LEU A 118 -20.86 5.82 12.18
C LEU A 118 -19.55 6.30 11.52
N ASP A 119 -18.56 5.42 11.36
CA ASP A 119 -17.33 5.75 10.63
C ASP A 119 -17.62 6.05 9.15
N ALA A 120 -18.45 5.24 8.49
CA ALA A 120 -18.90 5.53 7.13
C ALA A 120 -19.62 6.89 7.03
N ARG A 121 -20.46 7.23 8.02
CA ARG A 121 -21.15 8.54 8.08
C ARG A 121 -20.17 9.70 8.24
N GLN A 122 -19.21 9.63 9.17
CA GLN A 122 -18.25 10.73 9.36
C GLN A 122 -17.30 10.89 8.16
N LEU A 123 -16.97 9.79 7.46
CA LEU A 123 -16.20 9.84 6.22
C LEU A 123 -16.99 10.52 5.10
N THR A 124 -18.27 10.19 4.94
CA THR A 124 -19.14 10.86 3.97
C THR A 124 -19.23 12.35 4.23
N LEU A 125 -19.45 12.78 5.48
CA LEU A 125 -19.46 14.20 5.85
C LEU A 125 -18.11 14.89 5.57
N LYS A 126 -16.98 14.21 5.84
CA LYS A 126 -15.64 14.68 5.47
C LYS A 126 -15.52 14.88 3.96
N TYR A 127 -15.98 13.93 3.17
CA TYR A 127 -15.92 14.03 1.71
C TYR A 127 -16.81 15.15 1.19
N ILE A 128 -18.03 15.34 1.71
CA ILE A 128 -18.91 16.46 1.32
C ILE A 128 -18.21 17.81 1.60
N ALA A 129 -17.61 17.97 2.78
CA ALA A 129 -16.85 19.18 3.10
C ALA A 129 -15.67 19.39 2.14
N ASN A 130 -14.93 18.34 1.80
CA ASN A 130 -13.80 18.42 0.87
C ASN A 130 -14.22 18.67 -0.59
N VAL A 131 -15.32 18.08 -1.08
CA VAL A 131 -15.77 18.37 -2.45
C VAL A 131 -16.34 19.78 -2.60
N THR A 132 -16.76 20.42 -1.49
CA THR A 132 -17.30 21.79 -1.50
C THR A 132 -16.27 22.81 -2.01
N TYR A 133 -15.01 22.73 -1.55
CA TYR A 133 -13.97 23.61 -2.12
C TYR A 133 -13.68 23.21 -3.57
N GLY A 134 -13.61 21.92 -3.88
CA GLY A 134 -13.33 21.42 -5.24
C GLY A 134 -14.35 21.90 -6.26
N TYR A 135 -15.61 22.02 -5.86
CA TYR A 135 -16.70 22.57 -6.68
C TYR A 135 -16.41 24.00 -7.16
N THR A 136 -15.79 24.83 -6.33
CA THR A 136 -15.42 26.21 -6.72
C THR A 136 -14.39 26.25 -7.85
N SER A 137 -13.57 25.21 -8.00
CA SER A 137 -12.53 25.10 -9.04
C SER A 137 -12.91 24.28 -10.27
N ALA A 138 -14.14 23.75 -10.35
CA ALA A 138 -14.51 22.73 -11.33
C ALA A 138 -14.71 23.31 -12.75
N THR A 139 -13.63 23.65 -13.45
CA THR A 139 -13.69 24.31 -14.77
C THR A 139 -14.11 23.40 -15.92
N PHE A 140 -13.83 22.08 -15.85
CA PHE A 140 -14.12 21.16 -16.96
C PHE A 140 -15.59 20.70 -17.02
N SER A 141 -16.21 20.44 -15.87
CA SER A 141 -17.57 19.88 -15.77
C SER A 141 -18.44 20.53 -14.69
N GLY A 142 -17.95 21.61 -14.07
CA GLY A 142 -18.69 22.34 -13.04
C GLY A 142 -19.77 23.24 -13.63
N ARG A 143 -20.81 23.51 -12.83
CA ARG A 143 -21.94 24.36 -13.22
C ARG A 143 -21.75 25.83 -12.86
N MET A 144 -20.91 26.11 -11.87
CA MET A 144 -20.65 27.48 -11.38
C MET A 144 -19.21 27.59 -10.82
N PRO A 145 -18.17 27.43 -11.68
CA PRO A 145 -16.79 27.57 -11.24
C PRO A 145 -16.42 29.04 -10.98
N ALA A 146 -15.66 29.28 -9.92
CA ALA A 146 -15.03 30.55 -9.58
C ALA A 146 -13.62 30.28 -9.05
N VAL A 147 -12.66 30.31 -9.98
CA VAL A 147 -11.24 30.00 -9.72
C VAL A 147 -10.66 30.95 -8.67
N GLU A 148 -11.12 32.19 -8.64
CA GLU A 148 -10.70 33.21 -7.67
C GLU A 148 -10.96 32.77 -6.22
N ILE A 149 -12.08 32.09 -5.96
CA ILE A 149 -12.39 31.57 -4.62
C ILE A 149 -11.48 30.40 -4.30
N ALA A 150 -11.33 29.45 -5.22
CA ALA A 150 -10.49 28.27 -5.03
C ALA A 150 -9.04 28.65 -4.73
N ASP A 151 -8.48 29.56 -5.53
CA ASP A 151 -7.12 30.06 -5.35
C ASP A 151 -6.96 30.80 -4.03
N SER A 152 -7.97 31.60 -3.62
CA SER A 152 -7.96 32.27 -2.32
C SER A 152 -7.89 31.27 -1.17
N ILE A 153 -8.66 30.18 -1.24
CA ILE A 153 -8.67 29.13 -0.22
C ILE A 153 -7.31 28.42 -0.16
N VAL A 154 -6.80 27.98 -1.32
CA VAL A 154 -5.54 27.24 -1.40
C VAL A 154 -4.36 28.09 -0.95
N GLN A 155 -4.30 29.34 -1.40
CA GLN A 155 -3.21 30.25 -1.04
C GLN A 155 -3.24 30.61 0.45
N THR A 156 -4.40 30.92 1.02
CA THR A 156 -4.54 31.16 2.47
C THR A 156 -4.21 29.92 3.29
N GLY A 157 -4.58 28.72 2.82
CA GLY A 157 -4.19 27.46 3.45
C GLY A 157 -2.67 27.27 3.44
N ARG A 158 -2.02 27.57 2.31
CA ARG A 158 -0.56 27.51 2.17
C ARG A 158 0.16 28.50 3.09
N GLU A 159 -0.29 29.76 3.14
CA GLU A 159 0.29 30.78 4.01
C GLU A 159 0.12 30.41 5.50
N THR A 160 -1.03 29.85 5.88
CA THR A 160 -1.26 29.31 7.23
C THR A 160 -0.26 28.21 7.58
N LEU A 161 0.03 27.31 6.64
CA LEU A 161 1.00 26.24 6.83
C LEU A 161 2.43 26.78 6.92
N GLU A 162 2.82 27.72 6.07
CA GLU A 162 4.14 28.36 6.07
C GLU A 162 4.38 29.11 7.40
N LYS A 163 3.42 29.91 7.87
CA LYS A 163 3.48 30.56 9.20
C LYS A 163 3.62 29.56 10.34
N THR A 164 2.93 28.42 10.25
CA THR A 164 3.02 27.34 11.24
C THR A 164 4.42 26.76 11.27
N ILE A 165 5.00 26.51 10.10
CA ILE A 165 6.37 25.99 9.96
C ILE A 165 7.38 26.98 10.55
N ASP A 166 7.26 28.26 10.21
CA ASP A 166 8.16 29.31 10.70
C ASP A 166 8.07 29.45 12.23
N THR A 167 6.86 29.41 12.79
CA THR A 167 6.65 29.48 14.25
C THR A 167 7.28 28.29 14.96
N ILE A 168 7.13 27.06 14.42
CA ILE A 168 7.71 25.85 15.01
C ILE A 168 9.23 25.88 14.96
N ASN A 169 9.80 26.25 13.81
CA ASN A 169 11.25 26.24 13.62
C ASN A 169 11.97 27.37 14.38
N SER A 170 11.29 28.49 14.67
CA SER A 170 11.89 29.63 15.38
C SER A 170 11.74 29.57 16.91
N HIS A 171 10.92 28.67 17.44
CA HIS A 171 10.68 28.56 18.88
C HIS A 171 11.84 27.82 19.59
N ALA A 172 12.73 28.58 20.23
CA ALA A 172 13.97 28.06 20.81
C ALA A 172 13.76 26.94 21.87
N GLU A 173 12.69 27.01 22.67
CA GLU A 173 12.47 26.04 23.75
C GLU A 173 12.04 24.65 23.26
N TRP A 174 11.43 24.57 22.08
CA TRP A 174 10.95 23.29 21.54
C TRP A 174 12.07 22.46 20.94
N ASP A 175 13.17 23.11 20.51
CA ASP A 175 14.28 22.49 19.79
C ASP A 175 13.79 21.54 18.70
N ALA A 176 12.87 22.06 17.88
CA ALA A 176 12.05 21.30 16.97
C ALA A 176 12.34 21.68 15.52
N ARG A 177 12.32 20.70 14.62
CA ARG A 177 12.50 20.93 13.19
C ARG A 177 11.36 20.34 12.39
N VAL A 178 10.70 21.15 11.58
CA VAL A 178 9.77 20.62 10.57
C VAL A 178 10.56 19.93 9.48
N VAL A 179 10.28 18.65 9.25
CA VAL A 179 10.97 17.81 8.27
C VAL A 179 10.08 17.42 7.09
N TYR A 180 8.77 17.58 7.21
CA TYR A 180 7.83 17.36 6.13
C TYR A 180 6.51 18.12 6.36
N GLY A 181 5.81 18.43 5.26
CA GLY A 181 4.48 19.03 5.30
C GLY A 181 3.68 18.64 4.06
N ASP A 182 2.50 18.07 4.28
CA ASP A 182 1.58 17.59 3.25
C ASP A 182 0.23 18.27 3.37
N THR A 183 -0.02 19.28 2.54
CA THR A 183 -1.30 20.01 2.40
C THR A 183 -1.80 20.66 3.69
N ASP A 184 -2.28 19.87 4.65
CA ASP A 184 -2.86 20.24 5.94
C ASP A 184 -2.09 19.70 7.15
N SER A 185 -1.10 18.82 6.95
CA SER A 185 -0.28 18.25 8.02
C SER A 185 1.16 18.77 8.05
N VAL A 186 1.73 18.89 9.25
CA VAL A 186 3.16 19.17 9.51
C VAL A 186 3.80 18.06 10.35
N PHE A 187 5.01 17.69 9.97
CA PHE A 187 5.80 16.62 10.57
C PHE A 187 7.00 17.25 11.27
N VAL A 188 7.03 17.14 12.60
CA VAL A 188 8.00 17.86 13.44
C VAL A 188 8.91 16.85 14.12
N TYR A 189 10.19 16.89 13.80
CA TYR A 189 11.21 16.05 14.41
C TYR A 189 11.72 16.68 15.72
N LEU A 190 11.83 15.87 16.77
CA LEU A 190 12.33 16.26 18.09
C LEU A 190 13.57 15.42 18.44
N PRO A 191 14.79 15.90 18.07
CA PRO A 191 16.03 15.17 18.33
C PRO A 191 16.26 14.98 19.84
N GLY A 192 16.66 13.78 20.26
CA GLY A 192 17.04 13.48 21.65
C GLY A 192 15.91 13.52 22.69
N ARG A 193 14.66 13.79 22.30
CA ARG A 193 13.51 13.82 23.22
C ARG A 193 12.92 12.44 23.47
N SER A 194 12.36 12.24 24.65
CA SER A 194 11.56 11.05 24.97
C SER A 194 10.18 11.12 24.31
N ARG A 195 9.52 9.97 24.19
CA ARG A 195 8.13 9.91 23.68
C ARG A 195 7.17 10.72 24.56
N GLN A 196 7.34 10.70 25.88
CA GLN A 196 6.47 11.44 26.80
C GLN A 196 6.61 12.96 26.62
N GLU A 197 7.85 13.46 26.50
CA GLU A 197 8.09 14.87 26.18
C GLU A 197 7.52 15.24 24.82
N ALA A 198 7.64 14.35 23.83
CA ALA A 198 7.08 14.56 22.50
C ALA A 198 5.55 14.77 22.54
N PHE A 199 4.82 14.00 23.35
CA PHE A 199 3.38 14.24 23.56
C PHE A 199 3.10 15.59 24.23
N ARG A 200 3.91 16.01 25.21
CA ARG A 200 3.75 17.33 25.87
C ARG A 200 3.97 18.46 24.87
N ILE A 201 5.10 18.45 24.17
CA ILE A 201 5.50 19.46 23.18
C ILE A 201 4.49 19.50 22.03
N GLY A 202 4.02 18.36 21.54
CA GLY A 202 3.01 18.31 20.47
C GLY A 202 1.69 18.99 20.84
N ASN A 203 1.22 18.83 22.08
CA ASN A 203 0.03 19.53 22.56
C ASN A 203 0.25 21.03 22.75
N GLU A 204 1.45 21.42 23.19
CA GLU A 204 1.86 22.82 23.34
C GLU A 204 1.87 23.52 21.98
N ILE A 205 2.54 22.94 20.98
CA ILE A 205 2.56 23.43 19.59
C ILE A 205 1.13 23.56 19.05
N ALA A 206 0.31 22.51 19.19
CA ALA A 206 -1.07 22.54 18.71
C ALA A 206 -1.89 23.69 19.32
N THR A 207 -1.68 23.97 20.61
CA THR A 207 -2.36 25.05 21.34
C THR A 207 -1.90 26.41 20.85
N THR A 208 -0.58 26.66 20.82
CA THR A 208 0.01 27.93 20.39
C THR A 208 -0.39 28.27 18.95
N ILE A 209 -0.27 27.31 18.03
CA ILE A 209 -0.63 27.54 16.63
C ILE A 209 -2.13 27.77 16.47
N THR A 210 -2.98 27.06 17.21
CA THR A 210 -4.44 27.30 17.17
C THR A 210 -4.80 28.70 17.66
N GLN A 211 -4.15 29.21 18.70
CA GLN A 211 -4.38 30.57 19.21
C GLN A 211 -3.95 31.66 18.23
N ASN A 212 -2.94 31.39 17.41
CA ASN A 212 -2.45 32.32 16.38
C ASN A 212 -3.32 32.38 15.12
N ASN A 213 -4.38 31.55 15.03
CA ASN A 213 -5.24 31.46 13.86
C ASN A 213 -6.70 31.86 14.18
N PRO A 214 -7.44 32.42 13.21
CA PRO A 214 -8.84 32.76 13.41
C PRO A 214 -9.71 31.51 13.54
N ALA A 215 -10.74 31.57 14.39
CA ALA A 215 -11.73 30.50 14.49
C ALA A 215 -12.46 30.29 13.15
N PRO A 216 -12.71 29.03 12.71
CA PRO A 216 -12.49 27.75 13.40
C PRO A 216 -11.18 27.03 13.01
N VAL A 217 -10.18 27.71 12.44
CA VAL A 217 -8.91 27.09 12.04
C VAL A 217 -8.16 26.61 13.28
N ARG A 218 -8.02 25.29 13.43
CA ARG A 218 -7.35 24.67 14.58
C ARG A 218 -6.39 23.57 14.15
N LEU A 219 -5.20 23.60 14.74
CA LEU A 219 -4.20 22.56 14.59
C LEU A 219 -4.44 21.48 15.63
N ARG A 220 -4.37 20.21 15.22
CA ARG A 220 -4.53 19.07 16.12
C ARG A 220 -3.26 18.26 16.15
N PHE A 221 -2.76 17.98 17.34
CA PHE A 221 -1.78 16.92 17.53
C PHE A 221 -2.47 15.56 17.42
N GLU A 222 -2.03 14.74 16.45
CA GLU A 222 -2.67 13.45 16.17
C GLU A 222 -1.93 12.30 16.84
N LYS A 223 -0.61 12.24 16.65
CA LYS A 223 0.21 11.06 16.97
C LYS A 223 1.70 11.37 16.96
N VAL A 224 2.47 10.45 17.52
CA VAL A 224 3.93 10.41 17.44
C VAL A 224 4.36 9.18 16.64
N TYR A 225 5.27 9.35 15.69
CA TYR A 225 6.01 8.24 15.13
C TYR A 225 7.35 8.04 15.86
N HIS A 226 7.66 6.81 16.25
CA HIS A 226 8.94 6.49 16.90
C HIS A 226 9.28 4.99 16.77
N PRO A 227 10.20 4.57 15.88
CA PRO A 227 10.88 5.36 14.85
C PRO A 227 10.02 5.51 13.57
N CYS A 228 10.54 6.25 12.59
CA CYS A 228 9.88 6.46 11.29
C CYS A 228 10.85 6.64 10.12
N ILE A 229 10.36 6.48 8.89
CA ILE A 229 11.09 6.71 7.64
C ILE A 229 10.23 7.58 6.74
N LEU A 230 10.81 8.68 6.27
CA LEU A 230 10.25 9.50 5.20
C LEU A 230 11.01 9.18 3.91
N ILE A 231 10.30 8.73 2.86
CA ILE A 231 10.92 8.33 1.59
C ILE A 231 10.74 9.42 0.55
N ALA A 232 9.49 9.82 0.34
CA ALA A 232 9.09 10.84 -0.62
C ALA A 232 7.72 11.42 -0.24
N LYS A 233 7.25 12.44 -0.98
CA LYS A 233 5.90 12.97 -0.80
C LYS A 233 4.86 11.85 -0.79
N LYS A 234 4.01 11.83 0.24
CA LYS A 234 2.96 10.83 0.48
C LYS A 234 3.47 9.40 0.60
N ARG A 235 4.77 9.20 0.88
CA ARG A 235 5.44 7.91 1.02
C ARG A 235 6.28 7.89 2.30
N TYR A 236 5.71 7.36 3.37
CA TYR A 236 6.35 7.28 4.69
C TYR A 236 5.80 6.11 5.49
N VAL A 237 6.55 5.68 6.50
CA VAL A 237 6.18 4.56 7.38
C VAL A 237 6.77 4.75 8.77
N GLY A 238 6.05 4.33 9.80
CA GLY A 238 6.53 4.45 11.17
C GLY A 238 5.71 3.65 12.17
N PHE A 239 6.25 3.51 13.37
CA PHE A 239 5.51 3.03 14.53
C PHE A 239 4.74 4.18 15.17
N LYS A 240 3.42 4.13 15.04
CA LYS A 240 2.48 5.14 15.54
C LYS A 240 2.17 4.88 17.01
N TYR A 241 2.18 5.96 17.77
CA TYR A 241 1.65 6.06 19.12
C TYR A 241 0.62 7.20 19.17
N GLU A 242 -0.58 6.90 19.66
CA GLU A 242 -1.64 7.91 19.84
C GLU A 242 -1.72 8.40 21.29
N LYS A 243 -1.13 7.66 22.24
CA LYS A 243 -1.14 8.00 23.67
C LYS A 243 0.25 7.87 24.30
N PRO A 244 0.57 8.68 25.32
CA PRO A 244 1.87 8.60 26.02
C PRO A 244 2.17 7.24 26.65
N GLY A 245 1.15 6.56 27.20
CA GLY A 245 1.28 5.27 27.89
C GLY A 245 1.14 4.03 27.00
N GLU A 246 1.10 4.20 25.67
CA GLU A 246 0.98 3.08 24.74
C GLU A 246 2.34 2.40 24.54
N GLU A 247 2.47 1.14 24.96
CA GLU A 247 3.73 0.39 24.82
C GLU A 247 3.87 -0.25 23.43
N VAL A 248 2.79 -0.87 22.94
CA VAL A 248 2.76 -1.56 21.66
C VAL A 248 2.42 -0.58 20.55
N PRO A 249 3.32 -0.32 19.59
CA PRO A 249 3.03 0.57 18.48
C PRO A 249 2.09 -0.06 17.44
N GLU A 250 1.31 0.80 16.78
CA GLU A 250 0.65 0.44 15.51
C GLU A 250 1.60 0.70 14.34
N PHE A 251 1.78 -0.29 13.45
CA PHE A 251 2.55 -0.10 12.22
C PHE A 251 1.70 0.67 11.19
N GLU A 252 2.04 1.93 10.92
CA GLU A 252 1.33 2.74 9.93
C GLU A 252 2.24 3.05 8.74
N ALA A 253 1.74 2.74 7.54
CA ALA A 253 2.41 2.98 6.27
C ALA A 253 1.51 3.78 5.33
N LYS A 254 2.07 4.76 4.62
CA LYS A 254 1.38 5.59 3.62
C LYS A 254 2.13 5.53 2.30
N GLY A 255 1.41 5.19 1.23
CA GLY A 255 1.89 5.25 -0.17
C GLY A 255 3.04 4.31 -0.56
N ILE A 256 3.60 3.55 0.38
CA ILE A 256 4.60 2.51 0.13
C ILE A 256 3.94 1.17 -0.21
N GLU A 257 4.74 0.21 -0.68
CA GLU A 257 4.26 -1.04 -1.25
C GLU A 257 3.44 -1.90 -0.28
N THR A 258 3.61 -1.76 1.04
CA THR A 258 2.84 -2.51 2.05
C THR A 258 1.32 -2.27 1.96
N VAL A 259 0.89 -1.09 1.52
CA VAL A 259 -0.55 -0.72 1.42
C VAL A 259 -1.04 -0.62 -0.02
N ARG A 260 -0.14 -0.70 -1.00
CA ARG A 260 -0.51 -0.61 -2.41
C ARG A 260 -0.98 -1.95 -2.94
N ARG A 261 -2.13 -1.95 -3.63
CA ARG A 261 -2.77 -3.16 -4.19
C ARG A 261 -2.20 -3.60 -5.53
N ASP A 262 -1.17 -2.93 -6.02
CA ASP A 262 -0.69 -3.05 -7.40
C ASP A 262 0.56 -3.95 -7.51
N GLY A 263 1.18 -4.28 -6.37
CA GLY A 263 2.22 -5.31 -6.25
C GLY A 263 1.67 -6.68 -5.85
N THR A 264 2.52 -7.49 -5.22
CA THR A 264 2.19 -8.83 -4.72
C THR A 264 2.06 -8.86 -3.20
N PRO A 265 1.17 -9.71 -2.63
CA PRO A 265 1.11 -9.93 -1.18
C PRO A 265 2.46 -10.35 -0.56
N ALA A 266 3.27 -11.12 -1.28
CA ALA A 266 4.63 -11.48 -0.86
C ALA A 266 5.48 -10.22 -0.61
N THR A 267 5.48 -9.28 -1.56
CA THR A 267 6.23 -8.02 -1.44
C THR A 267 5.74 -7.20 -0.24
N GLN A 268 4.42 -7.12 -0.04
CA GLN A 268 3.83 -6.42 1.12
C GLN A 268 4.31 -7.01 2.44
N LYS A 269 4.16 -8.33 2.61
CA LYS A 269 4.51 -9.05 3.84
C LYS A 269 6.01 -9.00 4.14
N ILE A 270 6.85 -9.18 3.12
CA ILE A 270 8.32 -9.16 3.26
C ILE A 270 8.79 -7.75 3.64
N LEU A 271 8.29 -6.72 2.96
CA LEU A 271 8.64 -5.32 3.27
C LEU A 271 8.18 -4.92 4.67
N GLU A 272 6.93 -5.23 5.04
CA GLU A 272 6.40 -4.95 6.37
C GLU A 272 7.21 -5.65 7.47
N SER A 273 7.53 -6.93 7.28
CA SER A 273 8.35 -7.69 8.25
C SER A 273 9.76 -7.11 8.36
N SER A 274 10.38 -6.76 7.23
CA SER A 274 11.71 -6.14 7.19
C SER A 274 11.73 -4.80 7.93
N LEU A 275 10.71 -3.95 7.73
CA LEU A 275 10.54 -2.69 8.43
C LEU A 275 10.30 -2.88 9.93
N LYS A 276 9.51 -3.90 10.32
CA LYS A 276 9.30 -4.22 11.74
C LYS A 276 10.58 -4.70 12.42
N ILE A 277 11.43 -5.48 11.73
CA ILE A 277 12.76 -5.86 12.24
C ILE A 277 13.61 -4.61 12.44
N LEU A 278 13.70 -3.75 11.41
CA LEU A 278 14.43 -2.48 11.48
C LEU A 278 13.97 -1.63 12.67
N PHE A 279 12.67 -1.43 12.84
CA PHE A 279 12.13 -0.56 13.89
C PHE A 279 12.23 -1.13 15.30
N ARG A 280 12.26 -2.45 15.46
CA ARG A 280 12.32 -3.09 16.79
C ARG A 280 13.73 -3.38 17.25
N THR A 281 14.57 -3.94 16.38
CA THR A 281 15.89 -4.47 16.76
C THR A 281 17.03 -3.67 16.19
N GLN A 282 16.82 -2.91 15.10
CA GLN A 282 17.86 -2.22 14.35
C GLN A 282 19.05 -3.12 13.97
N ASN A 283 18.83 -4.44 13.93
CA ASN A 283 19.87 -5.44 13.70
C ASN A 283 19.90 -5.85 12.22
N MET A 284 20.92 -5.38 11.49
CA MET A 284 21.07 -5.68 10.06
C MET A 284 21.36 -7.16 9.79
N SER A 285 22.00 -7.86 10.71
CA SER A 285 22.28 -9.29 10.58
C SER A 285 21.01 -10.14 10.66
N GLU A 286 20.10 -9.77 11.58
CA GLU A 286 18.77 -10.39 11.68
C GLU A 286 17.94 -10.16 10.41
N LEU A 287 17.92 -8.92 9.91
CA LEU A 287 17.26 -8.59 8.65
C LEU A 287 17.83 -9.39 7.48
N LYS A 288 19.16 -9.47 7.36
CA LYS A 288 19.84 -10.22 6.29
C LYS A 288 19.48 -11.70 6.35
N ALA A 289 19.50 -12.30 7.54
CA ALA A 289 19.10 -13.70 7.75
C ALA A 289 17.63 -13.95 7.37
N TYR A 290 16.73 -13.04 7.75
CA TYR A 290 15.32 -13.09 7.35
C TYR A 290 15.17 -13.06 5.82
N LEU A 291 15.80 -12.10 5.14
CA LEU A 291 15.73 -11.97 3.68
C LEU A 291 16.32 -13.19 2.97
N TYR A 292 17.43 -13.73 3.45
CA TYR A 292 18.04 -14.95 2.91
C TYR A 292 17.11 -16.16 3.01
N ASP A 293 16.40 -16.31 4.12
CA ASP A 293 15.38 -17.35 4.27
C ASP A 293 14.20 -17.14 3.31
N GLN A 294 13.70 -15.90 3.16
CA GLN A 294 12.62 -15.61 2.21
C GLN A 294 13.04 -15.91 0.76
N TRP A 295 14.20 -15.41 0.32
CA TRP A 295 14.72 -15.68 -1.01
C TRP A 295 14.99 -17.16 -1.23
N SER A 296 15.51 -17.88 -0.22
CA SER A 296 15.67 -19.34 -0.27
C SER A 296 14.34 -20.05 -0.49
N LYS A 297 13.27 -19.64 0.21
CA LYS A 297 11.93 -20.20 0.04
C LYS A 297 11.38 -19.95 -1.36
N ILE A 298 11.56 -18.75 -1.89
CA ILE A 298 11.10 -18.38 -3.24
C ILE A 298 11.87 -19.18 -4.32
N LEU A 299 13.20 -19.20 -4.24
CA LEU A 299 14.07 -19.92 -5.20
C LEU A 299 13.84 -21.44 -5.18
N SER A 300 13.46 -22.00 -4.02
CA SER A 300 13.15 -23.43 -3.88
C SER A 300 11.67 -23.77 -4.09
N ASP A 301 10.88 -22.84 -4.63
CA ASP A 301 9.44 -22.99 -4.86
C ASP A 301 8.68 -23.48 -3.60
N ARG A 302 9.12 -23.08 -2.40
CA ARG A 302 8.49 -23.42 -1.10
C ARG A 302 7.52 -22.34 -0.63
N VAL A 303 6.92 -21.62 -1.57
CA VAL A 303 5.99 -20.52 -1.32
C VAL A 303 4.60 -20.83 -1.86
N SER A 304 3.59 -20.09 -1.42
CA SER A 304 2.24 -20.17 -1.99
C SER A 304 2.17 -19.29 -3.24
N PRO A 305 1.76 -19.81 -4.41
CA PRO A 305 1.55 -19.00 -5.60
C PRO A 305 0.56 -17.84 -5.41
N GLN A 306 -0.39 -17.98 -4.48
CA GLN A 306 -1.35 -16.93 -4.16
C GLN A 306 -0.67 -15.62 -3.74
N ASP A 307 0.45 -15.71 -3.00
CA ASP A 307 1.19 -14.53 -2.54
C ASP A 307 1.93 -13.81 -3.67
N PHE A 308 1.99 -14.41 -4.87
CA PHE A 308 2.67 -13.86 -6.05
C PHE A 308 1.69 -13.38 -7.13
N ILE A 309 0.38 -13.50 -6.90
CA ILE A 309 -0.64 -12.99 -7.82
C ILE A 309 -0.61 -11.47 -7.85
N VAL A 310 -0.44 -10.92 -9.05
CA VAL A 310 -0.59 -9.50 -9.32
C VAL A 310 -2.01 -9.24 -9.83
N SER A 311 -2.69 -8.25 -9.27
CA SER A 311 -4.07 -7.90 -9.64
C SER A 311 -4.15 -6.44 -10.08
N ARG A 312 -4.49 -6.19 -11.35
CA ARG A 312 -4.51 -4.85 -11.96
C ARG A 312 -5.85 -4.54 -12.59
N GLU A 313 -6.32 -3.30 -12.43
CA GLU A 313 -7.55 -2.81 -13.06
C GLU A 313 -7.39 -2.77 -14.58
N VAL A 314 -8.37 -3.34 -15.28
CA VAL A 314 -8.41 -3.41 -16.74
C VAL A 314 -9.54 -2.53 -17.26
N LYS A 315 -9.21 -1.62 -18.18
CA LYS A 315 -10.10 -0.66 -18.83
C LYS A 315 -10.02 -0.84 -20.35
N LEU A 316 -10.56 -1.96 -20.83
CA LEU A 316 -10.56 -2.29 -22.26
C LEU A 316 -11.15 -1.13 -23.09
N GLY A 317 -10.57 -0.86 -24.26
CA GLY A 317 -10.94 0.25 -25.14
C GLY A 317 -10.25 1.59 -24.84
N THR A 318 -9.53 1.73 -23.73
CA THR A 318 -8.79 2.97 -23.38
C THR A 318 -7.29 2.92 -23.66
N TYR A 319 -6.75 1.75 -24.02
CA TYR A 319 -5.32 1.51 -24.13
C TYR A 319 -4.83 1.61 -25.56
N THR A 320 -3.69 2.30 -25.75
CA THR A 320 -2.88 2.22 -26.99
C THR A 320 -2.06 0.93 -27.01
N GLU A 321 -1.41 0.61 -25.89
CA GLU A 321 -0.71 -0.65 -25.66
C GLU A 321 -1.36 -1.43 -24.51
N LEU A 322 -1.63 -2.72 -24.74
CA LEU A 322 -2.34 -3.54 -23.75
C LEU A 322 -1.43 -3.87 -22.57
N PRO A 323 -1.77 -3.48 -21.32
CA PRO A 323 -1.05 -3.93 -20.14
C PRO A 323 -1.25 -5.44 -19.91
N HIS A 324 -0.39 -6.07 -19.12
CA HIS A 324 -0.41 -7.52 -18.87
C HIS A 324 -1.78 -8.06 -18.42
N GLY A 325 -2.47 -7.36 -17.52
CA GLY A 325 -3.83 -7.75 -17.09
C GLY A 325 -4.85 -7.72 -18.24
N ALA A 326 -4.74 -6.74 -19.15
CA ALA A 326 -5.62 -6.63 -20.32
C ALA A 326 -5.32 -7.72 -21.37
N GLN A 327 -4.04 -8.09 -21.54
CA GLN A 327 -3.65 -9.19 -22.43
C GLN A 327 -4.18 -10.53 -21.92
N VAL A 328 -4.09 -10.77 -20.60
CA VAL A 328 -4.65 -11.95 -19.95
C VAL A 328 -6.17 -12.01 -20.13
N ALA A 329 -6.85 -10.88 -19.95
CA ALA A 329 -8.29 -10.78 -20.20
C ALA A 329 -8.63 -11.06 -21.66
N GLN A 330 -7.90 -10.47 -22.61
CA GLN A 330 -8.12 -10.69 -24.04
C GLN A 330 -7.91 -12.16 -24.43
N ALA A 331 -6.89 -12.82 -23.89
CA ALA A 331 -6.66 -14.24 -24.10
C ALA A 331 -7.82 -15.11 -23.55
N LYS A 332 -8.39 -14.72 -22.41
CA LYS A 332 -9.60 -15.36 -21.85
C LYS A 332 -10.83 -15.13 -22.74
N MET A 333 -11.00 -13.91 -23.27
CA MET A 333 -12.09 -13.57 -24.20
C MET A 333 -12.02 -14.31 -25.53
N MET A 334 -10.81 -14.61 -26.03
CA MET A 334 -10.64 -15.42 -27.23
C MET A 334 -11.07 -16.88 -27.02
N GLN A 335 -10.99 -17.39 -25.78
CA GLN A 335 -11.47 -18.73 -25.41
C GLN A 335 -12.97 -18.74 -25.13
N ASP A 336 -13.44 -17.72 -24.40
CA ASP A 336 -14.86 -17.51 -24.07
C ASP A 336 -15.20 -16.02 -24.21
N PRO A 337 -15.93 -15.61 -25.26
CA PRO A 337 -16.34 -14.23 -25.46
C PRO A 337 -17.14 -13.62 -24.29
N ARG A 338 -17.78 -14.44 -23.45
CA ARG A 338 -18.54 -13.98 -22.28
C ARG A 338 -17.66 -13.64 -21.08
N ALA A 339 -16.38 -14.03 -21.10
CA ALA A 339 -15.43 -13.76 -20.03
C ALA A 339 -14.81 -12.35 -20.09
N ALA A 340 -15.48 -11.40 -20.74
CA ALA A 340 -15.02 -10.01 -20.83
C ALA A 340 -15.08 -9.33 -19.45
N PRO A 341 -13.97 -8.70 -18.99
CA PRO A 341 -13.97 -8.01 -17.71
C PRO A 341 -14.81 -6.73 -17.76
N GLN A 342 -15.43 -6.38 -16.64
CA GLN A 342 -16.10 -5.09 -16.47
C GLN A 342 -15.09 -3.94 -16.47
N TYR A 343 -15.55 -2.73 -16.75
CA TYR A 343 -14.68 -1.55 -16.75
C TYR A 343 -14.07 -1.31 -15.36
N GLY A 344 -12.74 -1.38 -15.28
CA GLY A 344 -12.02 -1.23 -14.02
C GLY A 344 -11.99 -2.50 -13.15
N GLU A 345 -12.47 -3.64 -13.67
CA GLU A 345 -12.33 -4.93 -12.98
C GLU A 345 -10.85 -5.30 -12.84
N ARG A 346 -10.47 -5.87 -11.70
CA ARG A 346 -9.08 -6.28 -11.46
C ARG A 346 -8.85 -7.69 -11.96
N VAL A 347 -7.97 -7.83 -12.95
CA VAL A 347 -7.63 -9.13 -13.54
C VAL A 347 -6.35 -9.68 -12.90
N PRO A 348 -6.40 -10.88 -12.29
CA PRO A 348 -5.24 -11.51 -11.67
C PRO A 348 -4.33 -12.19 -12.70
N TYR A 349 -3.03 -12.12 -12.49
CA TYR A 349 -2.03 -12.83 -13.29
C TYR A 349 -0.76 -13.15 -12.49
N LEU A 350 0.04 -14.06 -13.03
CA LEU A 350 1.33 -14.50 -12.50
C LEU A 350 2.40 -14.41 -13.59
N VAL A 351 3.66 -14.29 -13.17
CA VAL A 351 4.83 -14.39 -14.05
C VAL A 351 5.53 -15.72 -13.81
N VAL A 352 5.65 -16.52 -14.87
CA VAL A 352 6.29 -17.84 -14.86
C VAL A 352 7.59 -17.85 -15.64
N TYR A 353 8.47 -18.78 -15.29
CA TYR A 353 9.76 -18.92 -15.96
C TYR A 353 9.56 -19.55 -17.35
N ARG A 354 10.06 -18.88 -18.41
CA ARG A 354 10.10 -19.40 -19.80
C ARG A 354 11.50 -19.34 -20.44
N GLY A 355 12.56 -19.32 -19.62
CA GLY A 355 13.94 -19.18 -20.09
C GLY A 355 14.50 -17.76 -19.91
N PRO A 356 15.83 -17.60 -20.03
CA PRO A 356 16.55 -16.37 -19.65
C PRO A 356 16.22 -15.15 -20.53
N ASN A 357 15.90 -15.36 -21.81
CA ASN A 357 15.63 -14.29 -22.78
C ASN A 357 14.14 -14.13 -23.11
N ALA A 358 13.26 -14.79 -22.36
CA ALA A 358 11.83 -14.68 -22.59
C ALA A 358 11.32 -13.27 -22.23
N ILE A 359 10.61 -12.65 -23.17
CA ILE A 359 10.00 -11.34 -22.97
C ILE A 359 8.98 -11.46 -21.83
N LEU A 360 8.86 -10.43 -20.99
CA LEU A 360 7.94 -10.45 -19.84
C LEU A 360 6.50 -10.78 -20.28
N LYS A 361 6.07 -10.26 -21.43
CA LYS A 361 4.76 -10.49 -22.03
C LYS A 361 4.40 -11.99 -22.11
N ASP A 362 5.33 -12.81 -22.60
CA ASP A 362 5.10 -14.24 -22.85
C ASP A 362 5.18 -15.07 -21.56
N ARG A 363 5.81 -14.51 -20.52
CA ARG A 363 5.88 -15.10 -19.18
C ARG A 363 4.64 -14.86 -18.34
N VAL A 364 3.72 -13.99 -18.77
CA VAL A 364 2.49 -13.71 -18.03
C VAL A 364 1.45 -14.80 -18.29
N VAL A 365 0.93 -15.39 -17.21
CA VAL A 365 -0.10 -16.43 -17.26
C VAL A 365 -1.20 -16.19 -16.24
N ARG A 366 -2.35 -16.82 -16.47
CA ARG A 366 -3.46 -16.88 -15.52
C ARG A 366 -3.12 -17.81 -14.34
N PRO A 367 -3.63 -17.54 -13.12
CA PRO A 367 -3.47 -18.45 -11.98
C PRO A 367 -3.89 -19.90 -12.29
N GLU A 368 -4.99 -20.07 -13.01
CA GLU A 368 -5.54 -21.37 -13.42
C GLU A 368 -4.55 -22.18 -14.26
N ALA A 369 -3.79 -21.51 -15.14
CA ALA A 369 -2.81 -22.17 -16.01
C ALA A 369 -1.65 -22.78 -15.20
N LEU A 370 -1.23 -22.12 -14.11
CA LEU A 370 -0.21 -22.67 -13.21
C LEU A 370 -0.73 -23.88 -12.42
N LEU A 371 -2.04 -23.92 -12.13
CA LEU A 371 -2.68 -25.04 -11.45
C LEU A 371 -2.89 -26.25 -12.37
N SER A 372 -3.15 -26.04 -13.65
CA SER A 372 -3.35 -27.12 -14.63
C SER A 372 -2.05 -27.67 -15.23
N ASP A 373 -1.03 -26.84 -15.44
CA ASP A 373 0.25 -27.25 -16.06
C ASP A 373 1.35 -27.39 -15.00
N SER A 374 1.85 -28.62 -14.80
CA SER A 374 2.93 -28.93 -13.86
C SER A 374 4.31 -28.49 -14.34
N SER A 375 4.48 -28.19 -15.63
CA SER A 375 5.74 -27.73 -16.21
C SER A 375 6.00 -26.24 -15.97
N LEU A 376 5.00 -25.50 -15.49
CA LEU A 376 5.08 -24.09 -15.17
C LEU A 376 5.52 -23.90 -13.71
N ARG A 377 6.47 -22.97 -13.52
CA ARG A 377 6.94 -22.53 -12.21
C ARG A 377 7.03 -21.02 -12.16
N LEU A 378 6.89 -20.44 -10.97
CA LEU A 378 7.07 -19.01 -10.77
C LEU A 378 8.48 -18.58 -11.21
N ASP A 379 8.57 -17.41 -11.83
CA ASP A 379 9.87 -16.80 -12.13
C ASP A 379 10.44 -16.14 -10.86
N ALA A 380 11.10 -16.95 -10.03
CA ALA A 380 11.67 -16.52 -8.76
C ALA A 380 12.61 -15.31 -8.91
N GLU A 381 13.47 -15.32 -9.94
CA GLU A 381 14.43 -14.24 -10.19
C GLU A 381 13.72 -12.93 -10.54
N TYR A 382 12.66 -13.00 -11.36
CA TYR A 382 11.82 -11.85 -11.66
C TYR A 382 11.18 -11.27 -10.40
N TYR A 383 10.52 -12.10 -9.57
CA TYR A 383 9.84 -11.58 -8.37
C TYR A 383 10.83 -10.98 -7.37
N ILE A 384 11.96 -11.64 -7.14
CA ILE A 384 12.98 -11.14 -6.21
C ILE A 384 13.55 -9.81 -6.72
N ARG A 385 14.11 -9.77 -7.93
CA ARG A 385 14.81 -8.58 -8.43
C ARG A 385 13.88 -7.45 -8.88
N LYS A 386 12.70 -7.76 -9.42
CA LYS A 386 11.82 -6.74 -10.01
C LYS A 386 10.68 -6.31 -9.09
N GLN A 387 10.29 -7.12 -8.12
CA GLN A 387 9.20 -6.76 -7.20
C GLN A 387 9.64 -6.57 -5.76
N ILE A 388 10.50 -7.44 -5.22
CA ILE A 388 10.84 -7.45 -3.79
C ILE A 388 12.02 -6.53 -3.46
N ILE A 389 13.11 -6.60 -4.22
CA ILE A 389 14.32 -5.80 -3.93
C ILE A 389 14.08 -4.29 -4.12
N PRO A 390 13.47 -3.79 -5.22
CA PRO A 390 13.32 -2.35 -5.43
C PRO A 390 12.62 -1.58 -4.29
N PRO A 391 11.51 -2.06 -3.68
CA PRO A 391 10.92 -1.39 -2.53
C PRO A 391 11.76 -1.54 -1.25
N LEU A 392 12.45 -2.66 -1.05
CA LEU A 392 13.39 -2.81 0.06
C LEU A 392 14.55 -1.80 -0.09
N SER A 393 15.23 -1.76 -1.23
CA SER A 393 16.35 -0.83 -1.48
C SER A 393 15.94 0.63 -1.29
N ARG A 394 14.73 1.03 -1.72
CA ARG A 394 14.24 2.41 -1.51
C ARG A 394 14.19 2.83 -0.04
N VAL A 395 14.00 1.88 0.86
CA VAL A 395 14.00 2.12 2.32
C VAL A 395 15.40 1.92 2.87
N PHE A 396 16.03 0.78 2.59
CA PHE A 396 17.24 0.33 3.25
C PHE A 396 18.51 1.03 2.76
N ASN A 397 18.50 1.61 1.55
CA ASN A 397 19.57 2.50 1.12
C ASN A 397 19.69 3.73 2.02
N LEU A 398 18.59 4.19 2.64
CA LEU A 398 18.60 5.33 3.57
C LEU A 398 19.35 5.03 4.88
N VAL A 399 19.50 3.75 5.22
CA VAL A 399 20.29 3.28 6.37
C VAL A 399 21.63 2.67 5.94
N GLY A 400 22.04 2.89 4.69
CA GLY A 400 23.34 2.45 4.16
C GLY A 400 23.44 0.97 3.80
N VAL A 401 22.31 0.29 3.56
CA VAL A 401 22.26 -1.14 3.23
C VAL A 401 21.92 -1.36 1.76
N ASP A 402 22.78 -2.09 1.05
CA ASP A 402 22.52 -2.57 -0.31
C ASP A 402 21.89 -3.97 -0.32
N ILE A 403 20.58 -4.02 -0.55
CA ILE A 403 19.79 -5.25 -0.59
C ILE A 403 20.11 -6.10 -1.84
N GLU A 404 20.45 -5.47 -2.97
CA GLU A 404 20.77 -6.18 -4.20
C GLU A 404 22.11 -6.90 -4.05
N ALA A 405 23.11 -6.24 -3.44
CA ALA A 405 24.39 -6.87 -3.10
C ALA A 405 24.19 -8.08 -2.19
N TRP A 406 23.37 -7.96 -1.15
CA TRP A 406 23.04 -9.10 -0.28
C TRP A 406 22.44 -10.29 -1.03
N TYR A 407 21.57 -10.05 -2.01
CA TYR A 407 21.00 -11.11 -2.84
C TYR A 407 22.04 -11.77 -3.75
N ASN A 408 22.98 -10.99 -4.28
CA ASN A 408 24.06 -11.52 -5.12
C ASN A 408 25.06 -12.36 -4.32
N ASP A 409 25.39 -11.93 -3.09
CA ASP A 409 26.31 -12.64 -2.18
C ASP A 409 25.68 -13.87 -1.52
N MET A 410 24.36 -14.03 -1.62
CA MET A 410 23.63 -15.10 -0.97
C MET A 410 24.13 -16.47 -1.47
N PRO A 411 24.48 -17.41 -0.56
CA PRO A 411 24.83 -18.77 -0.95
C PRO A 411 23.68 -19.44 -1.70
N ARG A 412 23.85 -19.61 -3.01
CA ARG A 412 22.89 -20.33 -3.84
C ARG A 412 23.14 -21.82 -3.68
N ASN A 413 22.46 -22.41 -2.70
CA ASN A 413 22.31 -23.86 -2.68
C ASN A 413 21.48 -24.23 -3.91
N LEU A 414 22.15 -24.60 -5.00
CA LEU A 414 21.56 -25.19 -6.19
C LEU A 414 20.85 -26.48 -5.75
N LYS A 415 19.62 -26.36 -5.25
CA LYS A 415 18.74 -27.51 -5.16
C LYS A 415 18.46 -27.90 -6.59
N ALA A 416 18.95 -29.07 -6.98
CA ALA A 416 18.54 -29.74 -8.19
C ALA A 416 17.01 -29.63 -8.29
N VAL A 417 16.55 -28.94 -9.32
CA VAL A 417 15.15 -28.94 -9.68
C VAL A 417 14.88 -30.40 -10.05
N VAL A 418 14.08 -31.09 -9.24
CA VAL A 418 13.61 -32.43 -9.59
C VAL A 418 12.81 -32.24 -10.87
N ALA A 419 13.36 -32.71 -11.99
CA ALA A 419 12.67 -32.69 -13.25
C ALA A 419 11.44 -33.60 -13.10
N TYR A 420 10.25 -33.01 -13.18
CA TYR A 420 9.06 -33.79 -13.44
C TYR A 420 9.21 -34.34 -14.85
N GLU A 421 9.13 -35.65 -15.02
CA GLU A 421 8.93 -36.27 -16.33
C GLU A 421 7.59 -35.79 -16.87
N ALA A 422 7.61 -34.71 -17.65
CA ALA A 422 6.47 -34.31 -18.43
C ALA A 422 6.30 -35.33 -19.55
N ALA A 423 5.07 -35.83 -19.75
CA ALA A 423 4.72 -36.77 -20.82
C ALA A 423 5.06 -36.27 -22.24
N GLN A 424 5.39 -34.98 -22.41
CA GLN A 424 5.98 -34.39 -23.61
C GLN A 424 7.12 -33.45 -23.23
N MET A 425 8.36 -33.85 -23.54
CA MET A 425 9.55 -33.01 -23.41
C MET A 425 9.67 -32.08 -24.62
N SER A 426 9.40 -30.78 -24.43
CA SER A 426 9.38 -29.77 -25.49
C SER A 426 10.48 -28.72 -25.39
N ARG A 427 11.20 -28.62 -24.26
CA ARG A 427 12.18 -27.54 -24.01
C ARG A 427 13.59 -28.09 -23.75
N ILE A 428 14.62 -27.42 -24.27
CA ILE A 428 16.03 -27.83 -24.18
C ILE A 428 16.51 -28.01 -22.73
N ASP A 429 16.00 -27.20 -21.79
CA ASP A 429 16.30 -27.32 -20.35
C ASP A 429 15.75 -28.61 -19.72
N GLN A 430 14.81 -29.29 -20.38
CA GLN A 430 14.32 -30.62 -19.98
C GLN A 430 15.27 -31.74 -20.42
N TYR A 431 16.14 -31.51 -21.41
CA TYR A 431 17.09 -32.51 -21.93
C TYR A 431 18.41 -32.56 -21.15
N TYR A 432 18.77 -31.49 -20.42
CA TYR A 432 19.99 -31.41 -19.61
C TYR A 432 19.67 -31.61 -18.12
N THR A 433 19.22 -32.81 -17.76
CA THR A 433 18.94 -33.14 -16.36
C THR A 433 20.19 -33.66 -15.66
N SER A 434 20.69 -32.91 -14.69
CA SER A 434 21.63 -33.43 -13.70
C SER A 434 20.88 -34.38 -12.76
N SER A 435 21.09 -35.69 -12.89
CA SER A 435 20.53 -36.68 -11.96
C SER A 435 21.15 -36.49 -10.57
N HIS A 436 20.33 -36.43 -9.53
CA HIS A 436 20.77 -36.31 -8.13
C HIS A 436 20.14 -37.42 -7.30
N CYS A 437 20.86 -37.89 -6.28
CA CYS A 437 20.36 -38.93 -5.39
C CYS A 437 19.11 -38.46 -4.64
N LEU A 438 18.04 -39.25 -4.68
CA LEU A 438 16.76 -38.94 -4.01
C LEU A 438 16.88 -38.81 -2.48
N VAL A 439 17.87 -39.48 -1.87
CA VAL A 439 18.13 -39.47 -0.43
C VAL A 439 19.08 -38.35 -0.04
N CYS A 440 20.35 -38.44 -0.46
CA CYS A 440 21.42 -37.55 0.00
C CYS A 440 21.65 -36.31 -0.89
N ARG A 441 20.95 -36.22 -2.04
CA ARG A 441 21.04 -35.11 -3.01
C ARG A 441 22.44 -34.85 -3.58
N LYS A 442 23.37 -35.80 -3.47
CA LYS A 442 24.64 -35.76 -4.21
C LYS A 442 24.38 -35.98 -5.71
N LEU A 443 25.23 -35.41 -6.57
CA LEU A 443 25.17 -35.63 -8.01
C LEU A 443 25.35 -37.11 -8.34
N CYS A 444 24.47 -37.64 -9.17
CA CYS A 444 24.52 -39.00 -9.71
C CYS A 444 24.89 -38.99 -11.19
N ARG A 445 25.28 -40.15 -11.72
CA ARG A 445 25.43 -40.32 -13.17
C ARG A 445 24.05 -40.18 -13.83
N THR A 446 24.02 -39.65 -15.06
CA THR A 446 22.80 -39.50 -15.86
C THR A 446 22.05 -40.83 -15.93
N GLY A 447 20.78 -40.83 -15.51
CA GLY A 447 19.93 -42.02 -15.46
C GLY A 447 19.93 -42.80 -14.13
N GLN A 448 20.77 -42.43 -13.15
CA GLN A 448 20.74 -43.02 -11.80
C GLN A 448 19.95 -42.16 -10.81
N THR A 449 18.99 -42.76 -10.13
CA THR A 449 18.13 -42.12 -9.10
C THR A 449 18.75 -42.12 -7.70
N LEU A 450 19.67 -43.05 -7.42
CA LEU A 450 20.40 -43.19 -6.16
C LEU A 450 21.91 -43.16 -6.39
N CYS A 451 22.67 -42.63 -5.43
CA CYS A 451 24.12 -42.70 -5.46
C CYS A 451 24.61 -44.03 -4.87
N GLN A 452 25.86 -44.41 -5.19
CA GLN A 452 26.47 -45.64 -4.68
C GLN A 452 26.44 -45.78 -3.16
N ASP A 453 26.57 -44.68 -2.41
CA ASP A 453 26.51 -44.70 -0.94
C ASP A 453 25.11 -45.12 -0.45
N CYS A 454 24.05 -44.56 -1.05
CA CYS A 454 22.67 -44.86 -0.67
C CYS A 454 22.24 -46.25 -1.16
N THR A 455 22.75 -46.71 -2.30
CA THR A 455 22.56 -48.08 -2.79
C THR A 455 23.28 -49.12 -1.91
N LYS A 456 24.31 -48.75 -1.13
CA LYS A 456 24.95 -49.68 -0.17
C LYS A 456 24.18 -49.83 1.14
N HIS A 457 23.25 -48.92 1.44
CA HIS A 457 22.50 -48.89 2.71
C HIS A 457 20.98 -48.97 2.45
N PRO A 458 20.43 -50.19 2.22
CA PRO A 458 19.02 -50.38 1.86
C PRO A 458 18.04 -49.87 2.85
N SER A 459 18.21 -50.32 4.10
CA SER A 459 17.22 -50.11 5.13
C SER A 459 17.10 -48.63 5.46
N GLU A 460 18.22 -47.90 5.47
CA GLU A 460 18.24 -46.45 5.69
C GLU A 460 17.64 -45.68 4.50
N THR A 461 18.00 -46.06 3.27
CA THR A 461 17.43 -45.46 2.05
C THR A 461 15.92 -45.66 1.97
N LEU A 462 15.43 -46.90 2.14
CA LEU A 462 14.01 -47.21 2.16
C LEU A 462 13.30 -46.48 3.29
N TYR A 463 13.87 -46.46 4.50
CA TYR A 463 13.31 -45.71 5.62
C TYR A 463 13.13 -44.22 5.27
N HIS A 464 14.13 -43.56 4.70
CA HIS A 464 14.04 -42.15 4.32
C HIS A 464 13.00 -41.89 3.22
N LEU A 465 12.90 -42.77 2.22
CA LEU A 465 11.94 -42.63 1.12
C LEU A 465 10.50 -42.88 1.61
N SER A 466 10.26 -43.96 2.36
CA SER A 466 8.95 -44.28 2.93
C SER A 466 8.49 -43.26 3.97
N MET A 467 9.41 -42.73 4.80
CA MET A 467 9.10 -41.62 5.71
C MET A 467 8.64 -40.39 4.92
N ARG A 468 9.34 -40.02 3.85
CA ARG A 468 8.97 -38.88 3.01
C ARG A 468 7.60 -39.08 2.34
N GLN A 469 7.33 -40.26 1.79
CA GLN A 469 6.01 -40.64 1.25
C GLN A 469 4.90 -40.51 2.30
N ALA A 470 5.13 -41.05 3.50
CA ALA A 470 4.16 -40.99 4.59
C ALA A 470 3.89 -39.55 5.05
N GLU A 471 4.92 -38.70 5.12
CA GLU A 471 4.79 -37.28 5.44
C GLU A 471 4.00 -36.51 4.38
N THR A 472 4.30 -36.73 3.10
CA THR A 472 3.57 -36.07 2.00
C THR A 472 2.10 -36.51 1.96
N GLN A 473 1.82 -37.80 2.20
CA GLN A 473 0.46 -38.31 2.26
C GLN A 473 -0.32 -37.72 3.45
N LYS A 474 0.26 -37.75 4.66
CA LYS A 474 -0.36 -37.15 5.86
C LYS A 474 -0.70 -35.67 5.64
N LYS A 475 0.19 -34.94 4.97
CA LYS A 475 -0.03 -33.52 4.63
C LYS A 475 -1.20 -33.34 3.68
N LEU A 476 -1.30 -34.17 2.64
CA LEU A 476 -2.43 -34.15 1.71
C LEU A 476 -3.75 -34.47 2.43
N ASP A 477 -3.78 -35.53 3.25
CA ASP A 477 -4.97 -35.94 4.01
C ASP A 477 -5.45 -34.84 4.95
N HIS A 478 -4.54 -34.17 5.65
CA HIS A 478 -4.87 -33.03 6.51
C HIS A 478 -5.53 -31.89 5.72
N ILE A 479 -4.96 -31.52 4.57
CA ILE A 479 -5.51 -30.48 3.71
C ILE A 479 -6.89 -30.87 3.17
N LEU A 480 -7.06 -32.12 2.75
CA LEU A 480 -8.35 -32.62 2.26
C LEU A 480 -9.42 -32.58 3.34
N ARG A 481 -9.10 -32.95 4.60
CA ARG A 481 -10.03 -32.82 5.74
C ARG A 481 -10.51 -31.38 5.94
N VAL A 482 -9.62 -30.39 5.82
CA VAL A 482 -9.99 -28.97 5.89
C VAL A 482 -10.97 -28.63 4.77
N CYS A 483 -10.68 -29.08 3.55
CA CYS A 483 -11.55 -28.85 2.41
C CYS A 483 -12.93 -29.51 2.58
N PHE A 484 -12.99 -30.78 3.00
CA PHE A 484 -14.24 -31.51 3.28
C PHE A 484 -15.07 -30.84 4.38
N THR A 485 -14.42 -30.32 5.42
CA THR A 485 -15.10 -29.54 6.48
C THR A 485 -15.72 -28.27 5.92
N CYS A 486 -15.01 -27.58 5.03
CA CYS A 486 -15.48 -26.35 4.38
C CYS A 486 -16.64 -26.61 3.41
N SER A 487 -16.57 -27.67 2.59
CA SER A 487 -17.60 -28.02 1.61
C SER A 487 -18.77 -28.83 2.19
N ARG A 488 -18.61 -29.36 3.42
CA ARG A 488 -19.52 -30.34 4.04
C ARG A 488 -19.74 -31.58 3.17
N THR A 489 -18.71 -31.99 2.43
CA THR A 489 -18.74 -33.23 1.60
C THR A 489 -18.07 -34.39 2.33
N SER A 490 -18.39 -35.61 1.92
CA SER A 490 -17.83 -36.81 2.56
C SER A 490 -16.37 -37.02 2.14
N PRO A 491 -15.49 -37.49 3.04
CA PRO A 491 -14.16 -37.95 2.67
C PRO A 491 -14.16 -39.17 1.71
N LEU A 492 -15.31 -39.83 1.55
CA LEU A 492 -15.50 -40.94 0.60
C LEU A 492 -15.72 -40.46 -0.84
N ASP A 493 -15.96 -39.17 -1.05
CA ASP A 493 -16.06 -38.58 -2.38
C ASP A 493 -14.65 -38.29 -2.90
N ASP A 494 -14.14 -39.14 -3.81
CA ASP A 494 -12.79 -39.02 -4.39
C ASP A 494 -12.52 -37.68 -5.08
N THR A 495 -13.58 -37.00 -5.54
CA THR A 495 -13.49 -35.75 -6.27
C THR A 495 -13.98 -34.58 -5.43
N HIS A 496 -13.07 -33.71 -5.00
CA HIS A 496 -13.43 -32.39 -4.48
C HIS A 496 -13.33 -31.32 -5.59
N PRO A 497 -14.47 -30.78 -6.08
CA PRO A 497 -14.51 -29.92 -7.27
C PRO A 497 -14.19 -28.44 -7.03
N CYS A 498 -13.91 -28.00 -5.79
CA CYS A 498 -13.72 -26.58 -5.49
C CYS A 498 -12.47 -26.01 -6.18
N ASP A 499 -12.61 -24.92 -6.90
CA ASP A 499 -11.57 -24.23 -7.67
C ASP A 499 -11.42 -22.74 -7.27
N SER A 500 -11.91 -22.37 -6.09
CA SER A 500 -11.86 -20.99 -5.58
C SER A 500 -10.42 -20.46 -5.46
N LEU A 501 -10.06 -19.55 -6.38
CA LEU A 501 -8.73 -18.93 -6.46
C LEU A 501 -8.40 -18.00 -5.28
N ASP A 502 -9.42 -17.56 -4.54
CA ASP A 502 -9.25 -16.73 -3.33
C ASP A 502 -8.91 -17.58 -2.09
N CYS A 503 -9.06 -18.90 -2.16
CA CYS A 503 -8.77 -19.79 -1.05
C CYS A 503 -7.28 -20.21 -1.04
N PRO A 504 -6.50 -19.90 0.03
CA PRO A 504 -5.10 -20.34 0.13
C PRO A 504 -4.95 -21.88 0.14
N VAL A 505 -6.00 -22.58 0.58
CA VAL A 505 -6.01 -24.04 0.68
C VAL A 505 -6.02 -24.69 -0.70
N LEU A 506 -6.59 -24.04 -1.73
CA LEU A 506 -6.58 -24.56 -3.10
C LEU A 506 -5.15 -24.80 -3.60
N TYR A 507 -4.31 -23.78 -3.53
CA TYR A 507 -2.91 -23.86 -3.98
C TYR A 507 -2.12 -24.89 -3.17
N SER A 508 -2.35 -24.93 -1.86
CA SER A 508 -1.72 -25.90 -0.95
C SER A 508 -2.13 -27.34 -1.29
N ARG A 509 -3.41 -27.56 -1.59
CA ARG A 509 -3.96 -28.86 -1.99
C ARG A 509 -3.39 -29.33 -3.32
N MET A 510 -3.34 -28.44 -4.33
CA MET A 510 -2.79 -28.78 -5.65
C MET A 510 -1.30 -29.13 -5.57
N LYS A 511 -0.55 -28.38 -4.76
CA LYS A 511 0.86 -28.69 -4.48
C LYS A 511 1.03 -30.01 -3.74
N ALA A 512 0.27 -30.27 -2.68
CA ALA A 512 0.36 -31.51 -1.93
C ALA A 512 0.01 -32.74 -2.80
N ARG A 513 -0.97 -32.63 -3.71
CA ARG A 513 -1.26 -33.67 -4.70
C ARG A 513 -0.06 -33.95 -5.61
N ARG A 514 0.60 -32.90 -6.12
CA ARG A 514 1.82 -33.03 -6.93
C ARG A 514 2.98 -33.63 -6.14
N ASP A 515 3.14 -33.25 -4.87
CA ASP A 515 4.17 -33.80 -3.98
C ASP A 515 3.96 -35.32 -3.78
N VAL A 516 2.71 -35.76 -3.53
CA VAL A 516 2.37 -37.19 -3.41
C VAL A 516 2.65 -37.94 -4.71
N LEU A 517 2.19 -37.42 -5.85
CA LEU A 517 2.46 -38.01 -7.17
C LEU A 517 3.96 -38.16 -7.44
N ALA A 518 4.77 -37.16 -7.06
CA ALA A 518 6.23 -37.23 -7.20
C ALA A 518 6.83 -38.35 -6.34
N THR A 519 6.31 -38.58 -5.14
CA THR A 519 6.81 -39.64 -4.25
C THR A 519 6.37 -41.06 -4.64
N LEU A 520 5.33 -41.22 -5.48
CA LEU A 520 4.97 -42.55 -6.02
C LEU A 520 6.06 -43.13 -6.93
N THR A 521 6.91 -42.29 -7.52
CA THR A 521 8.07 -42.74 -8.30
C THR A 521 9.06 -43.56 -7.46
N TYR A 522 9.01 -43.44 -6.12
CA TYR A 522 9.87 -44.24 -5.25
C TYR A 522 9.46 -45.71 -5.25
N ASP A 523 8.19 -46.02 -5.52
CA ASP A 523 7.68 -47.40 -5.58
C ASP A 523 8.15 -48.13 -6.85
N ALA A 524 8.46 -47.37 -7.90
CA ALA A 524 9.00 -47.86 -9.16
C ALA A 524 10.54 -47.99 -9.14
N LEU A 525 11.19 -47.66 -8.01
CA LEU A 525 12.59 -47.99 -7.85
C LEU A 525 12.64 -49.52 -7.70
N ASP A 526 12.89 -50.22 -8.82
CA ASP A 526 13.32 -51.63 -8.85
C ASP A 526 14.67 -51.70 -8.16
N LEU A 527 14.53 -51.70 -6.87
CA LEU A 527 15.55 -51.88 -5.89
C LEU A 527 15.73 -53.40 -5.85
N GLU A 528 16.41 -53.94 -6.87
CA GLU A 528 16.96 -55.29 -6.84
C GLU A 528 17.94 -55.36 -5.67
N TRP A 529 17.46 -55.74 -4.48
CA TRP A 529 18.28 -55.99 -3.29
C TRP A 529 18.44 -57.47 -3.07
#